data_AF-R7MY93-F1
#
_entry.id   AF-R7MY93-F1
#
_cell.length_a   1.000
_cell.length_b   1.000
_cell.length_c   1.000
_cell.angle_alpha   90.00
_cell.angle_beta   90.00
_cell.angle_gamma   90.00
#
_symmetry.space_group_name_H-M   'P 1'
#
loop_
_entity.id
_entity.type
_entity.pdbx_description
1 polymer ?
#
loop_
_entity_poly.entity_id
_entity_poly.type
_entity_poly.pdbx_seq_one_letter_code
_entity_poly.pdbx_strand_id
1 'polypeptide(L)'
;MPPVQADESLLNNDFVGANDYYWYYDEKAKEWKTYQYKATDIFNNRLRHDLPNYQGAGAKLPGAITAGLYAQAGQQNVTIGDRNAGQSKGSVFIGEYSGYNNGDNAPVGLKNNYVTSVGFQSDATGWGSIAIGSNAIAENSKTDKWVVQENGNANTSGTVRDDTYSIEANPTIEGASVALGYNAHSQDGNISIGAGLVATATASTAKAYLTDQAAVSSYVSVGGGTVTTTDPKTQKTTTTTTLRRLTNVADGAADSDVATVGQLKKLSDKAGVNEG
;
A
#
# COMPACT_ATOMS: atom_id res chain seq x y z
N MET A 1 13.04 -49.54 20.55
CA MET A 1 12.19 -48.82 19.57
C MET A 1 12.91 -47.54 19.21
N PRO A 2 13.22 -47.26 17.93
CA PRO A 2 13.63 -45.93 17.55
C PRO A 2 12.39 -45.00 17.59
N PRO A 3 12.49 -43.78 18.11
CA PRO A 3 11.47 -42.78 17.90
C PRO A 3 11.54 -42.34 16.44
N VAL A 4 10.50 -42.66 15.65
CA VAL A 4 10.28 -42.00 14.37
C VAL A 4 9.83 -40.58 14.72
N GLN A 5 10.77 -39.64 14.69
CA GLN A 5 10.45 -38.22 14.68
C GLN A 5 9.71 -37.97 13.37
N ALA A 6 8.50 -37.41 13.43
CA ALA A 6 7.83 -36.95 12.23
C ALA A 6 8.77 -35.97 11.53
N ASP A 7 9.14 -36.23 10.28
CA ASP A 7 9.82 -35.25 9.46
C ASP A 7 8.98 -33.97 9.52
N GLU A 8 9.62 -32.86 9.91
CA GLU A 8 8.97 -31.55 9.89
C GLU A 8 8.38 -31.34 8.49
N SER A 9 7.09 -31.02 8.43
CA SER A 9 6.42 -30.74 7.15
C SER A 9 7.17 -29.61 6.45
N LEU A 10 7.87 -29.92 5.36
CA LEU A 10 8.53 -28.94 4.49
C LEU A 10 7.53 -27.97 3.83
N LEU A 11 6.23 -28.24 3.95
CA LEU A 11 5.15 -27.50 3.32
C LEU A 11 4.55 -26.50 4.32
N ASN A 12 5.07 -25.27 4.34
CA ASN A 12 4.50 -24.18 5.14
C ASN A 12 3.57 -23.36 4.23
N ASN A 13 2.25 -23.50 4.33
CA ASN A 13 1.26 -22.77 3.50
C ASN A 13 1.21 -23.13 1.99
N ASP A 14 1.85 -24.22 1.54
CA ASP A 14 1.96 -24.61 0.10
C ASP A 14 0.61 -24.84 -0.63
N PHE A 15 -0.51 -24.88 0.08
CA PHE A 15 -1.84 -25.15 -0.51
C PHE A 15 -2.68 -23.91 -0.81
N VAL A 16 -2.19 -22.69 -0.58
CA VAL A 16 -2.96 -21.46 -0.87
C VAL A 16 -2.73 -20.97 -2.30
N GLY A 17 -3.55 -21.49 -3.23
CA GLY A 17 -4.18 -20.68 -4.30
C GLY A 17 -3.36 -20.21 -5.50
N ALA A 18 -2.17 -20.75 -5.79
CA ALA A 18 -1.43 -20.38 -7.00
C ALA A 18 -1.73 -21.33 -8.19
N ASN A 19 -2.04 -20.77 -9.35
CA ASN A 19 -2.12 -21.53 -10.60
C ASN A 19 -0.69 -21.77 -11.11
N ASP A 20 -0.32 -23.04 -11.34
CA ASP A 20 1.04 -23.44 -11.77
C ASP A 20 1.31 -23.19 -13.28
N TYR A 21 0.78 -22.12 -13.86
CA TYR A 21 1.03 -21.75 -15.26
C TYR A 21 1.64 -20.35 -15.38
N TYR A 22 2.40 -20.13 -16.44
CA TYR A 22 2.95 -18.84 -16.83
C TYR A 22 2.69 -18.53 -18.29
N TRP A 23 2.75 -17.25 -18.63
CA TRP A 23 2.65 -16.79 -20.02
C TRP A 23 3.99 -16.90 -20.74
N TYR A 24 3.96 -17.45 -21.95
CA TYR A 24 5.08 -17.57 -22.87
C TYR A 24 4.65 -17.00 -24.23
N TYR A 25 5.48 -16.15 -24.84
CA TYR A 25 5.23 -15.66 -26.19
C TYR A 25 5.79 -16.65 -27.20
N ASP A 26 4.91 -17.32 -27.96
CA ASP A 26 5.30 -18.22 -29.03
C ASP A 26 5.67 -17.40 -30.26
N GLU A 27 6.97 -17.25 -30.52
CA GLU A 27 7.48 -16.45 -31.64
C GLU A 27 7.02 -16.99 -33.02
N LYS A 28 6.77 -18.30 -33.15
CA LYS A 28 6.33 -18.90 -34.41
C LYS A 28 4.86 -18.61 -34.68
N ALA A 29 4.02 -18.76 -33.64
CA ALA A 29 2.59 -18.50 -33.73
C ALA A 29 2.22 -17.01 -33.55
N LYS A 30 3.18 -16.18 -33.10
CA LYS A 30 3.02 -14.75 -32.79
C LYS A 30 1.92 -14.46 -31.77
N GLU A 31 1.73 -15.36 -30.81
CA GLU A 31 0.68 -15.27 -29.80
C GLU A 31 1.19 -15.64 -28.40
N TRP A 32 0.49 -15.14 -27.37
CA TRP A 32 0.74 -15.51 -25.98
C TRP A 32 0.05 -16.85 -25.66
N LYS A 33 0.79 -17.80 -25.10
CA LYS A 33 0.30 -19.10 -24.63
C LYS A 33 0.57 -19.27 -23.15
N THR A 34 -0.26 -20.05 -22.47
CA THR A 34 0.02 -20.50 -21.11
C THR A 34 0.81 -21.81 -21.13
N TYR A 35 1.85 -21.90 -20.32
CA TYR A 35 2.67 -23.09 -20.16
C TYR A 35 2.74 -23.46 -18.67
N GLN A 36 2.70 -24.75 -18.36
CA GLN A 36 2.76 -25.19 -16.97
C GLN A 36 4.20 -25.13 -16.45
N TYR A 37 4.43 -24.63 -15.25
CA TYR A 37 5.69 -24.84 -14.54
C TYR A 37 5.92 -26.35 -14.39
N LYS A 38 7.16 -26.81 -14.60
CA LYS A 38 7.55 -28.20 -14.32
C LYS A 38 8.64 -28.23 -13.26
N ALA A 39 8.83 -29.40 -12.67
CA ALA A 39 9.89 -29.62 -11.69
C ALA A 39 11.30 -29.55 -12.30
N THR A 40 11.43 -29.73 -13.61
CA THR A 40 12.71 -29.74 -14.36
C THR A 40 12.65 -28.76 -15.54
N ASP A 41 13.80 -28.34 -16.05
CA ASP A 41 13.98 -27.45 -17.22
C ASP A 41 14.28 -28.23 -18.51
N ILE A 42 14.29 -29.57 -18.43
CA ILE A 42 14.59 -30.50 -19.53
C ILE A 42 13.73 -30.25 -20.79
N PHE A 43 12.59 -29.57 -20.65
CA PHE A 43 11.72 -29.18 -21.77
C PHE A 43 11.80 -27.68 -22.12
N ASN A 44 12.90 -27.02 -21.76
CA ASN A 44 13.10 -25.57 -21.93
C ASN A 44 11.98 -24.74 -21.29
N ASN A 45 11.50 -25.19 -20.13
CA ASN A 45 10.40 -24.56 -19.38
C ASN A 45 10.93 -23.91 -18.10
N ARG A 46 10.16 -22.99 -17.53
CA ARG A 46 10.49 -22.42 -16.21
C ARG A 46 10.34 -23.48 -15.12
N LEU A 47 11.34 -23.54 -14.24
CA LEU A 47 11.40 -24.44 -13.11
C LEU A 47 10.49 -23.97 -11.98
N ARG A 48 9.68 -24.87 -11.43
CA ARG A 48 8.81 -24.57 -10.29
C ARG A 48 9.61 -24.29 -9.02
N HIS A 49 10.77 -24.94 -8.83
CA HIS A 49 11.59 -24.78 -7.62
C HIS A 49 12.32 -23.42 -7.52
N ASP A 50 12.37 -22.66 -8.62
CA ASP A 50 13.03 -21.35 -8.67
C ASP A 50 12.06 -20.24 -8.25
N LEU A 51 10.77 -20.57 -8.11
CA LEU A 51 9.75 -19.63 -7.69
C LEU A 51 9.94 -19.29 -6.21
N PRO A 52 9.92 -18.00 -5.82
CA PRO A 52 10.16 -17.59 -4.44
C PRO A 52 9.26 -18.26 -3.42
N ASN A 53 8.01 -18.56 -3.80
CA ASN A 53 7.02 -19.16 -2.91
C ASN A 53 6.82 -20.68 -3.12
N TYR A 54 7.77 -21.36 -3.77
CA TYR A 54 7.73 -22.83 -3.89
C TYR A 54 7.76 -23.49 -2.51
N GLN A 55 6.86 -24.45 -2.25
CA GLN A 55 6.70 -25.10 -0.94
C GLN A 55 6.44 -24.11 0.21
N GLY A 56 5.95 -22.91 -0.13
CA GLY A 56 5.73 -21.84 0.82
C GLY A 56 7.00 -21.13 1.31
N ALA A 57 8.14 -21.31 0.63
CA ALA A 57 9.40 -20.65 0.96
C ALA A 57 9.34 -19.10 0.91
N GLY A 58 8.24 -18.54 0.41
CA GLY A 58 7.98 -17.10 0.40
C GLY A 58 7.60 -16.56 1.78
N ALA A 59 7.06 -17.39 2.68
CA ALA A 59 6.78 -17.03 4.07
C ALA A 59 8.09 -17.09 4.88
N LYS A 60 8.82 -15.97 4.96
CA LYS A 60 10.21 -15.92 5.46
C LYS A 60 10.35 -15.94 6.99
N LEU A 61 9.34 -15.49 7.72
CA LEU A 61 9.41 -15.25 9.17
C LEU A 61 8.09 -15.64 9.88
N PRO A 62 8.09 -15.77 11.23
CA PRO A 62 6.90 -16.17 11.98
C PRO A 62 5.67 -15.28 11.71
N GLY A 63 4.51 -15.92 11.56
CA GLY A 63 3.24 -15.24 11.26
C GLY A 63 3.11 -14.72 9.82
N ALA A 64 4.06 -15.00 8.94
CA ALA A 64 3.97 -14.67 7.52
C ALA A 64 2.94 -15.55 6.79
N ILE A 65 2.16 -14.95 5.91
CA ILE A 65 1.21 -15.61 5.02
C ILE A 65 1.51 -15.15 3.59
N THR A 66 1.73 -16.11 2.69
CA THR A 66 1.97 -15.86 1.26
C THR A 66 0.97 -16.61 0.39
N ALA A 67 0.47 -15.96 -0.66
CA ALA A 67 -0.32 -16.60 -1.71
C ALA A 67 0.04 -15.99 -3.07
N GLY A 68 0.43 -16.81 -4.04
CA GLY A 68 1.01 -16.36 -5.32
C GLY A 68 2.37 -17.00 -5.56
N LEU A 69 2.83 -17.03 -6.82
CA LEU A 69 4.06 -17.73 -7.20
C LEU A 69 5.32 -16.98 -6.75
N TYR A 70 5.28 -15.64 -6.82
CA TYR A 70 6.39 -14.78 -6.41
C TYR A 70 6.14 -14.03 -5.09
N ALA A 71 5.06 -14.37 -4.38
CA ALA A 71 4.73 -13.77 -3.08
C ALA A 71 5.85 -14.05 -2.06
N GLN A 72 6.38 -13.01 -1.43
CA GLN A 72 7.28 -13.13 -0.30
C GLN A 72 6.81 -12.23 0.83
N ALA A 73 6.80 -12.75 2.06
CA ALA A 73 6.30 -12.05 3.25
C ALA A 73 7.29 -12.21 4.41
N GLY A 74 7.65 -11.10 5.06
CA GLY A 74 8.36 -11.12 6.33
C GLY A 74 7.43 -11.30 7.54
N GLN A 75 7.88 -10.93 8.73
CA GLN A 75 7.24 -11.29 10.00
C GLN A 75 5.83 -10.71 10.12
N GLN A 76 4.84 -11.52 10.50
CA GLN A 76 3.45 -11.06 10.71
C GLN A 76 2.82 -10.36 9.50
N ASN A 77 3.29 -10.67 8.30
CA ASN A 77 2.75 -10.09 7.07
C ASN A 77 1.72 -11.00 6.41
N VAL A 78 0.83 -10.38 5.63
CA VAL A 78 0.03 -11.06 4.62
C VAL A 78 0.44 -10.52 3.25
N THR A 79 0.89 -11.39 2.34
CA THR A 79 1.26 -11.01 0.96
C THR A 79 0.54 -11.90 -0.03
N ILE A 80 -0.33 -11.31 -0.87
CA ILE A 80 -1.12 -11.99 -1.89
C ILE A 80 -0.83 -11.38 -3.26
N GLY A 81 -0.55 -12.21 -4.26
CA GLY A 81 -0.12 -11.80 -5.60
C GLY A 81 1.39 -11.85 -5.77
N ASP A 82 1.90 -11.23 -6.83
CA ASP A 82 3.34 -11.23 -7.15
C ASP A 82 4.01 -9.98 -6.60
N ARG A 83 4.51 -10.10 -5.36
CA ARG A 83 5.23 -9.04 -4.64
C ARG A 83 6.28 -9.63 -3.72
N ASN A 84 7.44 -8.99 -3.71
CA ASN A 84 8.50 -9.29 -2.76
C ASN A 84 8.43 -8.33 -1.56
N ALA A 85 7.90 -8.81 -0.44
CA ALA A 85 7.85 -8.11 0.83
C ALA A 85 8.52 -8.94 1.95
N GLY A 86 9.52 -9.76 1.58
CA GLY A 86 10.18 -10.72 2.46
C GLY A 86 10.95 -10.08 3.63
N GLN A 87 11.33 -8.82 3.50
CA GLN A 87 11.88 -8.00 4.58
C GLN A 87 10.88 -6.92 4.98
N SER A 88 9.59 -7.20 5.17
CA SER A 88 8.69 -6.26 5.89
C SER A 88 8.09 -6.91 7.13
N LYS A 89 7.49 -6.12 8.02
CA LYS A 89 6.89 -6.60 9.27
C LYS A 89 5.50 -6.01 9.53
N GLY A 90 4.55 -6.82 9.97
CA GLY A 90 3.21 -6.40 10.42
C GLY A 90 2.33 -5.76 9.33
N SER A 91 2.51 -6.11 8.06
CA SER A 91 1.92 -5.42 6.91
C SER A 91 0.95 -6.29 6.11
N VAL A 92 0.07 -5.64 5.36
CA VAL A 92 -0.84 -6.28 4.39
C VAL A 92 -0.50 -5.80 2.99
N PHE A 93 -0.19 -6.75 2.12
CA PHE A 93 0.11 -6.52 0.71
C PHE A 93 -0.78 -7.39 -0.17
N ILE A 94 -1.55 -6.78 -1.06
CA ILE A 94 -2.40 -7.50 -2.02
C ILE A 94 -2.20 -6.88 -3.40
N GLY A 95 -1.98 -7.71 -4.41
CA GLY A 95 -1.73 -7.30 -5.79
C GLY A 95 -0.25 -7.43 -6.20
N GLU A 96 -0.01 -7.25 -7.49
CA GLU A 96 1.32 -7.32 -8.09
C GLU A 96 2.07 -6.00 -7.92
N TYR A 97 3.36 -6.03 -7.58
CA TYR A 97 4.22 -4.84 -7.50
C TYR A 97 5.58 -5.11 -8.13
N SER A 98 6.04 -4.26 -9.04
CA SER A 98 7.24 -4.48 -9.85
C SER A 98 8.49 -4.83 -9.05
N GLY A 99 9.41 -5.53 -9.70
CA GLY A 99 10.68 -5.94 -9.09
C GLY A 99 10.61 -7.23 -8.28
N TYR A 100 9.45 -7.91 -8.23
CA TYR A 100 9.30 -9.20 -7.55
C TYR A 100 10.12 -10.34 -8.18
N ASN A 101 10.42 -10.25 -9.48
CA ASN A 101 11.19 -11.24 -10.23
C ASN A 101 12.45 -10.57 -10.80
N ASN A 102 13.53 -10.62 -10.03
CA ASN A 102 14.84 -10.03 -10.37
C ASN A 102 15.94 -11.08 -10.57
N GLY A 103 15.61 -12.37 -10.51
CA GLY A 103 16.55 -13.50 -10.66
C GLY A 103 17.30 -13.91 -9.39
N ASP A 104 17.39 -13.06 -8.37
CA ASP A 104 18.10 -13.33 -7.10
C ASP A 104 17.12 -13.72 -5.97
N ASN A 105 15.83 -13.36 -6.11
CA ASN A 105 14.78 -13.57 -5.11
C ASN A 105 15.11 -13.00 -3.71
N ALA A 106 16.15 -12.16 -3.59
CA ALA A 106 16.57 -11.54 -2.35
C ALA A 106 15.40 -10.77 -1.73
N PRO A 107 15.08 -11.00 -0.45
CA PRO A 107 13.90 -10.41 0.16
C PRO A 107 14.09 -8.88 0.28
N VAL A 108 13.03 -8.11 0.02
CA VAL A 108 13.05 -6.63 0.11
C VAL A 108 11.89 -6.09 0.95
N GLY A 109 11.84 -4.77 1.13
CA GLY A 109 10.72 -4.08 1.78
C GLY A 109 11.00 -3.59 3.19
N LEU A 110 12.27 -3.39 3.58
CA LEU A 110 12.66 -2.94 4.94
C LEU A 110 11.95 -1.67 5.42
N LYS A 111 11.46 -0.82 4.51
CA LYS A 111 10.73 0.41 4.82
C LYS A 111 9.21 0.22 4.85
N ASN A 112 8.71 -0.96 4.53
CA ASN A 112 7.28 -1.21 4.28
C ASN A 112 6.65 -1.92 5.49
N ASN A 113 6.94 -1.44 6.70
CA ASN A 113 6.49 -2.06 7.95
C ASN A 113 5.22 -1.40 8.47
N TYR A 114 4.30 -2.22 8.99
CA TYR A 114 3.01 -1.79 9.54
C TYR A 114 2.22 -0.93 8.56
N VAL A 115 2.17 -1.38 7.30
CA VAL A 115 1.47 -0.70 6.19
C VAL A 115 0.35 -1.54 5.61
N THR A 116 -0.54 -0.87 4.86
CA THR A 116 -1.52 -1.54 4.00
C THR A 116 -1.34 -1.08 2.56
N SER A 117 -1.05 -2.01 1.66
CA SER A 117 -0.93 -1.74 0.22
C SER A 117 -1.75 -2.74 -0.58
N VAL A 118 -2.81 -2.26 -1.24
CA VAL A 118 -3.80 -3.08 -1.95
C VAL A 118 -4.05 -2.53 -3.35
N GLY A 119 -3.65 -3.29 -4.37
CA GLY A 119 -3.85 -2.96 -5.77
C GLY A 119 -2.66 -3.33 -6.66
N PHE A 120 -2.88 -3.33 -7.97
CA PHE A 120 -1.81 -3.45 -8.95
C PHE A 120 -0.87 -2.24 -8.83
N GLN A 121 0.42 -2.48 -8.59
CA GLN A 121 1.44 -1.46 -8.39
C GLN A 121 1.17 -0.48 -7.25
N SER A 122 0.33 -0.84 -6.27
CA SER A 122 0.18 -0.04 -5.06
C SER A 122 1.46 -0.09 -4.21
N ASP A 123 1.80 1.01 -3.54
CA ASP A 123 2.97 1.09 -2.69
C ASP A 123 2.70 1.90 -1.42
N ALA A 124 2.93 1.28 -0.27
CA ALA A 124 2.81 1.96 1.02
C ALA A 124 4.12 1.78 1.78
N THR A 125 4.69 2.89 2.23
CA THR A 125 5.99 2.92 2.93
C THR A 125 5.89 3.74 4.21
N GLY A 126 6.65 3.34 5.23
CA GLY A 126 6.62 3.90 6.57
C GLY A 126 5.31 3.61 7.33
N TRP A 127 5.39 3.62 8.66
CA TRP A 127 4.33 3.13 9.54
C TRP A 127 3.00 3.83 9.31
N GLY A 128 1.92 3.05 9.36
CA GLY A 128 0.55 3.55 9.28
C GLY A 128 0.14 4.00 7.89
N SER A 129 1.03 3.97 6.89
CA SER A 129 0.69 4.35 5.52
C SER A 129 -0.29 3.35 4.88
N ILE A 130 -1.27 3.88 4.13
CA ILE A 130 -2.31 3.12 3.46
C ILE A 130 -2.38 3.54 1.99
N ALA A 131 -2.09 2.61 1.08
CA ALA A 131 -2.22 2.80 -0.36
C ALA A 131 -3.22 1.79 -0.94
N ILE A 132 -4.38 2.27 -1.41
CA ILE A 132 -5.43 1.42 -1.96
C ILE A 132 -5.84 1.93 -3.34
N GLY A 133 -5.68 1.08 -4.36
CA GLY A 133 -5.92 1.40 -5.76
C GLY A 133 -4.70 1.13 -6.62
N SER A 134 -4.90 0.97 -7.93
CA SER A 134 -3.78 0.70 -8.82
C SER A 134 -2.84 1.91 -8.92
N ASN A 135 -1.53 1.69 -8.77
CA ASN A 135 -0.50 2.72 -8.66
C ASN A 135 -0.73 3.73 -7.52
N ALA A 136 -1.54 3.41 -6.51
CA ALA A 136 -1.66 4.27 -5.34
C ALA A 136 -0.34 4.26 -4.55
N ILE A 137 0.12 5.42 -4.10
CA ILE A 137 1.37 5.58 -3.36
C ILE A 137 1.09 6.34 -2.06
N ALA A 138 1.43 5.75 -0.91
CA ALA A 138 1.36 6.42 0.39
C ALA A 138 2.70 6.31 1.10
N GLU A 139 3.34 7.45 1.37
CA GLU A 139 4.67 7.50 1.97
C GLU A 139 4.65 8.17 3.32
N ASN A 140 5.38 7.60 4.27
CA ASN A 140 5.69 8.20 5.55
C ASN A 140 7.21 8.21 5.75
N SER A 141 7.83 9.37 5.56
CA SER A 141 9.27 9.55 5.78
C SER A 141 9.64 9.82 7.24
N LYS A 142 8.65 10.01 8.12
CA LYS A 142 8.85 10.36 9.53
C LYS A 142 9.05 9.12 10.41
N THR A 143 8.43 8.00 10.05
CA THR A 143 8.51 6.76 10.80
C THR A 143 8.63 5.55 9.87
N ASP A 144 9.81 4.96 9.73
CA ASP A 144 10.07 3.78 8.87
C ASP A 144 10.78 2.63 9.60
N LYS A 145 10.69 2.61 10.94
CA LYS A 145 11.38 1.64 11.80
C LYS A 145 10.98 0.19 11.50
N TRP A 146 11.87 -0.76 11.79
CA TRP A 146 11.58 -2.18 11.65
C TRP A 146 10.60 -2.71 12.71
N VAL A 147 10.72 -2.22 13.94
CA VAL A 147 9.97 -2.75 15.10
C VAL A 147 9.26 -1.65 15.88
N VAL A 148 8.01 -1.93 16.24
CA VAL A 148 7.34 -1.29 17.38
C VAL A 148 8.05 -1.67 18.66
N GLN A 149 7.90 -0.85 19.71
CA GLN A 149 8.43 -1.22 21.01
C GLN A 149 7.82 -2.56 21.45
N GLU A 150 8.69 -3.48 21.81
CA GLU A 150 8.34 -4.84 22.20
C GLU A 150 8.26 -4.88 23.73
N ASN A 151 7.09 -5.25 24.26
CA ASN A 151 6.82 -5.37 25.69
C ASN A 151 6.75 -6.85 26.06
N GLY A 152 7.60 -7.30 26.97
CA GLY A 152 7.65 -8.70 27.32
C GLY A 152 8.65 -9.01 28.41
N ASN A 153 8.61 -10.25 28.88
CA ASN A 153 9.64 -10.81 29.74
C ASN A 153 10.34 -11.93 28.99
N ALA A 154 11.66 -11.81 28.83
CA ALA A 154 12.50 -12.85 28.25
C ALA A 154 13.21 -13.61 29.38
N ASN A 155 13.32 -14.93 29.22
CA ASN A 155 14.02 -15.86 30.07
C ASN A 155 13.60 -15.79 31.56
N THR A 156 12.31 -15.62 31.84
CA THR A 156 11.82 -15.47 33.23
C THR A 156 11.99 -16.76 34.05
N SER A 157 12.07 -17.92 33.38
CA SER A 157 12.15 -19.25 34.02
C SER A 157 13.34 -20.12 33.58
N GLY A 158 14.21 -19.64 32.68
CA GLY A 158 15.22 -20.50 32.05
C GLY A 158 14.72 -21.24 30.80
N THR A 159 13.45 -21.11 30.41
CA THR A 159 12.87 -21.77 29.22
C THR A 159 12.16 -20.79 28.31
N VAL A 160 12.28 -20.99 26.99
CA VAL A 160 11.62 -20.15 25.96
C VAL A 160 10.08 -20.21 25.98
N ARG A 161 9.50 -21.21 26.67
CA ARG A 161 8.05 -21.38 26.77
C ARG A 161 7.39 -20.27 27.59
N ASP A 162 8.11 -19.73 28.56
CA ASP A 162 7.59 -18.73 29.48
C ASP A 162 7.90 -17.30 29.03
N ASP A 163 8.56 -17.15 27.88
CA ASP A 163 8.79 -15.86 27.25
C ASP A 163 7.45 -15.32 26.75
N THR A 164 7.13 -14.10 27.17
CA THR A 164 5.93 -13.39 26.75
C THR A 164 6.33 -12.21 25.89
N TYR A 165 5.57 -11.99 24.83
CA TYR A 165 5.81 -10.91 23.90
C TYR A 165 4.49 -10.24 23.54
N SER A 166 4.50 -8.91 23.57
CA SER A 166 3.44 -8.04 23.09
C SER A 166 4.06 -6.83 22.42
N ILE A 167 3.27 -6.13 21.61
CA ILE A 167 3.67 -4.85 21.05
C ILE A 167 3.10 -3.74 21.92
N GLU A 168 3.79 -2.60 22.01
CA GLU A 168 3.25 -1.40 22.64
C GLU A 168 1.88 -1.04 22.04
N ALA A 169 0.92 -0.80 22.93
CA ALA A 169 -0.42 -0.39 22.52
C ALA A 169 -0.43 1.10 22.14
N ASN A 170 -1.11 1.44 21.05
CA ASN A 170 -1.28 2.81 20.55
C ASN A 170 0.05 3.57 20.38
N PRO A 171 1.03 3.04 19.61
CA PRO A 171 2.26 3.76 19.34
C PRO A 171 1.94 5.10 18.65
N THR A 172 2.65 6.16 19.03
CA THR A 172 2.54 7.44 18.33
C THR A 172 3.16 7.31 16.94
N ILE A 173 2.37 7.52 15.89
CA ILE A 173 2.82 7.48 14.50
C ILE A 173 2.73 8.88 13.92
N GLU A 174 3.87 9.47 13.62
CA GLU A 174 3.94 10.72 12.86
C GLU A 174 4.01 10.41 11.36
N GLY A 175 3.33 11.22 10.54
CA GLY A 175 3.48 11.19 9.09
C GLY A 175 2.75 10.07 8.35
N ALA A 176 1.88 9.30 9.01
CA ALA A 176 1.10 8.25 8.37
C ALA A 176 0.18 8.82 7.28
N SER A 177 0.37 8.38 6.03
CA SER A 177 -0.32 8.93 4.86
C SER A 177 -1.39 7.99 4.31
N VAL A 178 -2.41 8.54 3.66
CA VAL A 178 -3.46 7.73 3.02
C VAL A 178 -3.64 8.14 1.56
N ALA A 179 -3.51 7.18 0.65
CA ALA A 179 -3.79 7.35 -0.77
C ALA A 179 -4.87 6.36 -1.21
N LEU A 180 -6.04 6.88 -1.58
CA LEU A 180 -7.19 6.09 -1.99
C LEU A 180 -7.59 6.43 -3.43
N GLY A 181 -7.31 5.54 -4.37
CA GLY A 181 -7.69 5.65 -5.77
C GLY A 181 -6.55 5.33 -6.74
N TYR A 182 -6.91 5.12 -8.02
CA TYR A 182 -5.94 4.94 -9.10
C TYR A 182 -4.96 6.12 -9.17
N ASN A 183 -3.65 5.89 -9.13
CA ASN A 183 -2.62 6.95 -9.14
C ASN A 183 -2.80 8.02 -8.03
N ALA A 184 -3.46 7.71 -6.91
CA ALA A 184 -3.46 8.62 -5.76
C ALA A 184 -2.08 8.60 -5.10
N HIS A 185 -1.53 9.76 -4.72
CA HIS A 185 -0.22 9.86 -4.09
C HIS A 185 -0.26 10.80 -2.88
N SER A 186 0.07 10.30 -1.69
CA SER A 186 0.12 11.08 -0.46
C SER A 186 1.43 10.90 0.28
N GLN A 187 1.89 11.95 0.96
CA GLN A 187 3.15 11.93 1.70
C GLN A 187 3.03 12.63 3.06
N ASP A 188 3.76 12.11 4.06
CA ASP A 188 4.01 12.67 5.37
C ASP A 188 2.78 13.21 6.14
N GLY A 189 1.72 12.40 6.22
CA GLY A 189 0.53 12.71 7.03
C GLY A 189 -0.65 13.23 6.21
N ASN A 190 -0.44 13.50 4.93
CA ASN A 190 -1.50 13.96 4.04
C ASN A 190 -2.38 12.82 3.53
N ILE A 191 -3.55 13.19 3.00
CA ILE A 191 -4.56 12.26 2.49
C ILE A 191 -4.96 12.66 1.06
N SER A 192 -5.04 11.69 0.16
CA SER A 192 -5.53 11.86 -1.23
C SER A 192 -6.71 10.94 -1.46
N ILE A 193 -7.87 11.51 -1.84
CA ILE A 193 -9.12 10.76 -2.03
C ILE A 193 -9.65 10.91 -3.46
N GLY A 194 -9.34 9.94 -4.30
CA GLY A 194 -9.79 9.86 -5.69
C GLY A 194 -8.65 9.66 -6.67
N ALA A 195 -9.02 9.29 -7.89
CA ALA A 195 -8.06 8.98 -8.94
C ALA A 195 -7.20 10.20 -9.34
N GLY A 196 -5.90 9.97 -9.49
CA GLY A 196 -4.88 10.90 -9.96
C GLY A 196 -4.56 12.04 -8.99
N LEU A 197 -5.01 11.97 -7.75
CA LEU A 197 -4.79 13.04 -6.77
C LEU A 197 -3.42 12.97 -6.13
N VAL A 198 -2.87 14.15 -5.85
CA VAL A 198 -1.54 14.29 -5.24
C VAL A 198 -1.67 15.17 -3.99
N ALA A 199 -1.18 14.67 -2.87
CA ALA A 199 -1.09 15.34 -1.57
C ALA A 199 0.32 15.15 -0.98
N THR A 200 1.34 15.61 -1.69
CA THR A 200 2.75 15.43 -1.32
C THR A 200 3.43 16.70 -0.83
N ALA A 201 2.77 17.85 -0.94
CA ALA A 201 3.31 19.11 -0.47
C ALA A 201 3.31 19.16 1.06
N THR A 202 4.21 19.95 1.64
CA THR A 202 4.09 20.31 3.05
C THR A 202 2.80 21.10 3.25
N ALA A 203 2.05 20.78 4.31
CA ALA A 203 0.87 21.54 4.68
C ALA A 203 1.21 23.03 4.92
N SER A 204 0.23 23.90 4.71
CA SER A 204 0.41 25.34 4.88
C SER A 204 0.89 25.67 6.29
N THR A 205 2.01 26.38 6.38
CA THR A 205 2.55 26.90 7.65
C THR A 205 1.92 28.25 8.05
N ALA A 206 1.06 28.81 7.19
CA ALA A 206 0.33 30.04 7.49
C ALA A 206 -0.86 29.77 8.41
N LYS A 207 -1.17 30.74 9.27
CA LYS A 207 -2.44 30.76 10.01
C LYS A 207 -3.62 30.86 9.04
N ALA A 208 -4.77 30.36 9.47
CA ALA A 208 -6.00 30.53 8.71
C ALA A 208 -6.32 32.03 8.54
N TYR A 209 -6.73 32.38 7.33
CA TYR A 209 -7.13 33.74 6.99
C TYR A 209 -8.37 34.13 7.80
N LEU A 210 -8.35 35.34 8.40
CA LEU A 210 -9.41 35.95 9.21
C LEU A 210 -9.74 35.29 10.57
N THR A 211 -9.43 34.02 10.78
CA THR A 211 -9.75 33.33 12.05
C THR A 211 -8.57 33.15 12.98
N ASP A 212 -7.34 33.45 12.52
CA ASP A 212 -6.09 33.27 13.27
C ASP A 212 -5.85 31.84 13.80
N GLN A 213 -6.59 30.87 13.28
CA GLN A 213 -6.41 29.46 13.62
C GLN A 213 -4.98 29.03 13.26
N ALA A 214 -4.38 28.22 14.12
CA ALA A 214 -3.02 27.72 13.93
C ALA A 214 -2.87 26.96 12.60
N ALA A 215 -1.65 26.97 12.06
CA ALA A 215 -1.29 26.24 10.86
C ALA A 215 -1.58 24.74 11.01
N VAL A 216 -2.07 24.12 9.93
CA VAL A 216 -2.37 22.69 9.90
C VAL A 216 -1.11 21.88 9.62
N SER A 217 -0.99 20.71 10.21
CA SER A 217 0.13 19.79 9.98
C SER A 217 -0.07 18.86 8.77
N SER A 218 -1.30 18.76 8.26
CA SER A 218 -1.67 17.91 7.12
C SER A 218 -2.87 18.47 6.38
N TYR A 219 -3.16 17.95 5.19
CA TYR A 219 -4.37 18.27 4.44
C TYR A 219 -4.94 17.07 3.69
N VAL A 220 -6.22 17.18 3.31
CA VAL A 220 -6.92 16.23 2.45
C VAL A 220 -7.05 16.83 1.04
N SER A 221 -6.43 16.18 0.07
CA SER A 221 -6.57 16.48 -1.36
C SER A 221 -7.77 15.73 -1.93
N VAL A 222 -8.74 16.51 -2.43
CA VAL A 222 -9.88 16.03 -3.24
C VAL A 222 -9.81 16.55 -4.69
N GLY A 223 -8.76 17.31 -5.01
CA GLY A 223 -8.47 17.94 -6.30
C GLY A 223 -6.98 18.26 -6.42
N GLY A 224 -6.47 18.61 -7.60
CA GLY A 224 -5.06 18.98 -7.79
C GLY A 224 -4.26 18.06 -8.70
N GLY A 225 -4.80 16.88 -9.06
CA GLY A 225 -4.18 15.98 -10.04
C GLY A 225 -4.15 16.57 -11.45
N THR A 226 -3.06 16.46 -12.18
CA THR A 226 -2.98 16.91 -13.58
C THR A 226 -3.40 15.80 -14.54
N VAL A 227 -4.29 16.13 -15.48
CA VAL A 227 -4.67 15.28 -16.60
C VAL A 227 -4.12 15.91 -17.86
N THR A 228 -3.28 15.17 -18.57
CA THR A 228 -2.71 15.60 -19.85
C THR A 228 -3.39 14.87 -20.99
N THR A 229 -4.07 15.60 -21.86
CA THR A 229 -4.72 15.06 -23.06
C THR A 229 -4.04 15.60 -24.30
N THR A 230 -3.70 14.73 -25.24
CA THR A 230 -3.21 15.11 -26.57
C THR A 230 -4.32 14.88 -27.59
N ASP A 231 -4.71 15.94 -28.29
CA ASP A 231 -5.61 15.79 -29.44
C ASP A 231 -4.87 15.06 -30.58
N PRO A 232 -5.32 13.88 -31.02
CA PRO A 232 -4.62 13.08 -32.02
C PRO A 232 -4.63 13.69 -33.42
N LYS A 233 -5.49 14.68 -33.71
CA LYS A 233 -5.55 15.37 -35.01
C LYS A 233 -4.66 16.60 -35.03
N THR A 234 -4.63 17.36 -33.94
CA THR A 234 -3.86 18.62 -33.86
C THR A 234 -2.51 18.47 -33.16
N GLN A 235 -2.26 17.31 -32.54
CA GLN A 235 -1.11 17.02 -31.67
C GLN A 235 -0.96 18.02 -30.52
N LYS A 236 -2.05 18.74 -30.17
CA LYS A 236 -2.05 19.72 -29.10
C LYS A 236 -2.24 19.02 -27.76
N THR A 237 -1.28 19.23 -26.88
CA THR A 237 -1.32 18.75 -25.49
C THR A 237 -1.98 19.81 -24.59
N THR A 238 -2.95 19.38 -23.79
CA THR A 238 -3.60 20.21 -22.77
C THR A 238 -3.47 19.54 -21.42
N THR A 239 -2.93 20.26 -20.43
CA THR A 239 -2.86 19.78 -19.05
C THR A 239 -3.87 20.55 -18.21
N THR A 240 -4.82 19.84 -17.60
CA THR A 240 -5.85 20.41 -16.73
C THR A 240 -5.73 19.86 -15.33
N THR A 241 -5.94 20.72 -14.33
CA THR A 241 -6.09 20.29 -12.94
C THR A 241 -7.46 19.68 -12.71
N THR A 242 -7.50 18.48 -12.17
CA THR A 242 -8.72 17.77 -11.78
C THR A 242 -9.25 18.38 -10.48
N LEU A 243 -10.49 18.86 -10.51
CA LEU A 243 -11.21 19.31 -9.33
C LEU A 243 -12.44 18.41 -9.11
N ARG A 244 -12.82 18.24 -7.85
CA ARG A 244 -14.04 17.52 -7.47
C ARG A 244 -14.94 18.42 -6.64
N ARG A 245 -16.24 18.34 -6.89
CA ARG A 245 -17.24 18.94 -6.01
C ARG A 245 -17.48 18.01 -4.84
N LEU A 246 -17.56 18.57 -3.63
CA LEU A 246 -18.14 17.90 -2.48
C LEU A 246 -19.65 18.19 -2.50
N THR A 247 -20.47 17.14 -2.65
CA THR A 247 -21.93 17.26 -2.76
C THR A 247 -22.59 16.55 -1.59
N ASN A 248 -23.83 16.92 -1.28
CA ASN A 248 -24.57 16.42 -0.10
C ASN A 248 -23.88 16.74 1.23
N VAL A 249 -23.19 17.89 1.30
CA VAL A 249 -22.62 18.43 2.53
C VAL A 249 -23.72 19.19 3.27
N ALA A 250 -23.94 18.87 4.55
CA ALA A 250 -24.88 19.58 5.41
C ALA A 250 -24.37 20.98 5.77
N ASP A 251 -25.27 21.90 6.12
CA ASP A 251 -24.90 23.24 6.59
C ASP A 251 -24.02 23.15 7.85
N GLY A 252 -22.88 23.83 7.84
CA GLY A 252 -21.96 23.88 8.98
C GLY A 252 -22.56 24.63 10.17
N ALA A 253 -22.31 24.14 11.38
CA ALA A 253 -22.82 24.74 12.62
C ALA A 253 -21.70 25.34 13.48
N ALA A 254 -20.51 24.75 13.46
CA ALA A 254 -19.31 25.26 14.15
C ALA A 254 -18.39 26.02 13.18
N ASP A 255 -17.50 26.86 13.73
CA ASP A 255 -16.55 27.66 12.95
C ASP A 255 -15.55 26.82 12.14
N SER A 256 -15.33 25.56 12.52
CA SER A 256 -14.46 24.60 11.81
C SER A 256 -15.19 23.73 10.79
N ASP A 257 -16.50 23.91 10.61
CA ASP A 257 -17.28 23.13 9.65
C ASP A 257 -17.12 23.69 8.22
N VAL A 258 -17.33 22.83 7.23
CA VAL A 258 -17.40 23.27 5.84
C VAL A 258 -18.66 24.10 5.62
N ALA A 259 -18.50 25.35 5.16
CA ALA A 259 -19.63 26.17 4.75
C ALA A 259 -20.21 25.68 3.41
N THR A 260 -21.54 25.53 3.33
CA THR A 260 -22.22 25.16 2.07
C THR A 260 -22.51 26.38 1.21
N VAL A 261 -22.77 26.15 -0.08
CA VAL A 261 -23.28 27.20 -0.98
C VAL A 261 -24.62 27.77 -0.49
N GLY A 262 -25.43 26.98 0.23
CA GLY A 262 -26.71 27.43 0.79
C GLY A 262 -26.54 28.48 1.90
N GLN A 263 -25.56 28.28 2.78
CA GLN A 263 -25.21 29.25 3.82
C GLN A 263 -24.64 30.54 3.20
N LEU A 264 -23.80 30.41 2.18
CA LEU A 264 -23.24 31.57 1.47
C LEU A 264 -24.32 32.43 0.82
N LYS A 265 -25.31 31.82 0.16
CA LYS A 265 -26.45 32.56 -0.44
C LYS A 265 -27.25 33.35 0.59
N LYS A 266 -27.61 32.73 1.71
CA LYS A 266 -28.33 33.41 2.81
C LYS A 266 -27.54 34.60 3.38
N LEU A 267 -26.21 34.49 3.44
CA LEU A 267 -25.35 35.60 3.84
C LEU A 267 -25.36 36.74 2.81
N SER A 268 -25.28 36.40 1.51
CA SER A 268 -25.35 37.38 0.40
C SER A 268 -26.65 38.19 0.43
N ASP A 269 -27.79 37.50 0.61
CA ASP A 269 -29.12 38.11 0.72
C ASP A 269 -29.18 39.09 1.90
N LYS A 270 -28.61 38.71 3.05
CA LYS A 270 -28.58 39.55 4.26
C LYS A 270 -27.66 40.77 4.11
N ALA A 271 -26.56 40.62 3.38
CA ALA A 271 -25.60 41.70 3.14
C ALA A 271 -26.08 42.70 2.06
N GLY A 272 -27.21 42.43 1.38
CA GLY A 272 -27.69 43.25 0.28
C GLY A 272 -26.80 43.17 -0.97
N VAL A 273 -25.94 42.15 -1.04
CA VAL A 273 -25.10 41.86 -2.20
C VAL A 273 -25.92 40.99 -3.13
N ASN A 274 -26.96 41.59 -3.72
CA ASN A 274 -27.74 40.95 -4.78
C ASN A 274 -27.04 41.20 -6.12
N GLU A 275 -27.00 40.16 -6.95
CA GLU A 275 -26.40 40.16 -8.28
C GLU A 275 -26.79 41.43 -9.06
N GLY A 276 -25.77 42.22 -9.44
CA GLY A 276 -25.88 43.24 -10.48
C GLY A 276 -25.56 42.65 -11.84
#